data_AF-A0A4Q0Y6M0-F1
#
_entry.id   AF-A0A4Q0Y6M0-F1
#
_cell.length_a   1.000
_cell.length_b   1.000
_cell.length_c   1.000
_cell.angle_alpha   90.00
_cell.angle_beta   90.00
_cell.angle_gamma   90.00
#
_symmetry.space_group_name_H-M   'P 1'
#
loop_
_entity.id
_entity.type
_entity.pdbx_description
1 polymer ?
#
loop_
_entity_poly.entity_id
_entity_poly.type
_entity_poly.pdbx_seq_one_letter_code
_entity_poly.pdbx_strand_id
1 'polypeptide(L)'
;MKKILLILLLNISFLLSEDSFIYICKNPTPEQKKTTNAMVNAYNEFKEKKFKININNPRICEELYDKYNNSFKAIVGQNMSDISFLKYFDWLTRLNLRDNKITDITPLKYLTKLTKLDLGLNKVSKGVESLENLPLKELSIDITNDTDLKYIGKIKTLENLSLFYGKNVHALNNLINLKKLTLLSVNIQSLCDLKDLQSLEQLTLFDNNLTSLECIDQFPNLKKLRIERSPITDLTPLIHADSIKEFHFYEMPVEDISPLAKMKNLRSVLFSKTKIKYLSPLKESKSIEFAEDTREKFIEEYFNRTLAHCSPKSMKEVREGKSCFEKDGTLKPFYKRWLGL
;
A
#
# COMPACT_ATOMS: atom_id res chain seq x y z
N MET A 1 -10.65 27.82 44.61
CA MET A 1 -9.83 28.53 43.60
C MET A 1 -9.02 27.65 42.63
N LYS A 2 -8.78 26.35 42.87
CA LYS A 2 -8.01 25.49 41.94
C LYS A 2 -8.81 24.76 40.82
N LYS A 3 -10.14 24.85 40.79
CA LYS A 3 -10.97 24.20 39.73
C LYS A 3 -11.43 25.15 38.61
N ILE A 4 -11.26 26.47 38.77
CA ILE A 4 -11.66 27.46 37.75
C ILE A 4 -10.48 27.82 36.81
N LEU A 5 -9.23 27.64 37.25
CA LEU A 5 -8.05 27.90 36.41
C LEU A 5 -7.80 26.83 35.34
N LEU A 6 -8.32 25.61 35.51
CA LEU A 6 -8.14 24.51 34.54
C LEU A 6 -9.09 24.62 33.34
N ILE A 7 -10.23 25.28 33.49
CA ILE A 7 -11.23 25.47 32.42
C ILE A 7 -10.85 26.67 31.52
N LEU A 8 -10.09 27.63 32.05
CA LEU A 8 -9.51 28.73 31.26
C LEU A 8 -8.33 28.26 30.40
N LEU A 9 -7.53 27.28 30.84
CA LEU A 9 -6.42 26.74 30.02
C LEU A 9 -6.86 25.78 28.92
N LEU A 10 -8.06 25.19 29.01
CA LEU A 10 -8.63 24.32 27.98
C LEU A 10 -9.42 25.06 26.89
N ASN A 11 -9.70 26.36 27.06
CA ASN A 11 -10.48 27.16 26.10
C ASN A 11 -9.70 28.32 25.45
N ILE A 12 -8.46 28.58 25.84
CA ILE A 12 -7.62 29.60 25.16
C ILE A 12 -7.17 29.09 23.78
N SER A 13 -7.04 27.78 23.56
CA SER A 13 -6.72 27.22 22.23
C SER A 13 -7.82 27.43 21.19
N PHE A 14 -9.09 27.60 21.62
CA PHE A 14 -10.23 27.81 20.73
C PHE A 14 -10.43 29.29 20.35
N LEU A 15 -10.11 30.22 21.25
CA LEU A 15 -10.15 31.66 20.95
C LEU A 15 -8.96 32.13 20.10
N LEU A 16 -7.89 31.34 20.04
CA LEU A 16 -6.71 31.66 19.23
C LEU A 16 -6.76 31.10 17.80
N SER A 17 -7.61 30.13 17.48
CA SER A 17 -7.47 29.41 16.20
C SER A 17 -7.83 30.27 14.99
N GLU A 18 -8.91 31.05 15.05
CA GLU A 18 -9.35 31.89 13.93
C GLU A 18 -8.51 33.16 13.83
N ASP A 19 -8.36 33.92 14.92
CA ASP A 19 -7.59 35.17 14.92
C ASP A 19 -6.11 34.94 14.62
N SER A 20 -5.49 33.88 15.17
CA SER A 20 -4.08 33.57 14.87
C SER A 20 -3.90 33.06 13.44
N PHE A 21 -4.89 32.32 12.93
CA PHE A 21 -4.93 31.91 11.53
C PHE A 21 -5.01 33.12 10.61
N ILE A 22 -5.98 34.02 10.85
CA ILE A 22 -6.19 35.25 10.08
C ILE A 22 -4.94 36.12 10.13
N TYR A 23 -4.31 36.28 11.30
CA TYR A 23 -3.10 37.08 11.47
C TYR A 23 -1.93 36.55 10.62
N ILE A 24 -1.66 35.24 10.68
CA ILE A 24 -0.58 34.61 9.89
C ILE A 24 -0.92 34.59 8.41
N CYS A 25 -2.17 34.33 8.05
CA CYS A 25 -2.61 34.32 6.66
C CYS A 25 -2.55 35.73 6.02
N LYS A 26 -2.73 36.79 6.81
CA LYS A 26 -2.52 38.18 6.36
C LYS A 26 -1.04 38.55 6.20
N ASN A 27 -0.14 37.89 6.94
CA ASN A 27 1.31 38.14 6.89
C ASN A 27 2.12 36.83 6.79
N PRO A 28 1.95 36.03 5.72
CA PRO A 28 2.53 34.70 5.67
C PRO A 28 4.03 34.78 5.33
N THR A 29 4.82 33.87 5.91
CA THR A 29 6.16 33.61 5.38
C THR A 29 6.07 33.11 3.92
N PRO A 30 7.16 33.17 3.13
CA PRO A 30 7.15 32.63 1.77
C PRO A 30 6.69 31.16 1.68
N GLU A 31 7.08 30.31 2.64
CA GLU A 31 6.63 28.92 2.70
C GLU A 31 5.15 28.80 3.09
N GLN A 32 4.69 29.56 4.09
CA GLN A 32 3.27 29.60 4.46
C GLN A 32 2.38 30.09 3.31
N LYS A 33 2.89 31.00 2.47
CA LYS A 33 2.18 31.46 1.27
C LYS A 33 2.03 30.33 0.24
N LYS A 34 3.07 29.50 0.04
CA LYS A 34 2.95 28.30 -0.82
C LYS A 34 1.88 27.36 -0.27
N THR A 35 1.90 27.09 1.03
CA THR A 35 0.92 26.22 1.69
C THR A 35 -0.49 26.78 1.55
N THR A 36 -0.68 28.08 1.77
CA THR A 36 -1.98 28.74 1.63
C THR A 36 -2.49 28.73 0.19
N ASN A 37 -1.64 29.04 -0.79
CA ASN A 37 -1.97 28.95 -2.21
C ASN A 37 -2.35 27.53 -2.62
N ALA A 38 -1.58 26.54 -2.17
CA ALA A 38 -1.81 25.14 -2.46
C ALA A 38 -3.16 24.67 -1.90
N MET A 39 -3.55 25.15 -0.72
CA MET A 39 -4.88 24.91 -0.17
C MET A 39 -5.95 25.51 -1.07
N VAL A 40 -5.85 26.81 -1.41
CA VAL A 40 -6.80 27.48 -2.30
C VAL A 40 -6.95 26.77 -3.64
N ASN A 41 -5.84 26.36 -4.25
CA ASN A 41 -5.83 25.61 -5.50
C ASN A 41 -6.55 24.27 -5.36
N ALA A 42 -6.19 23.49 -4.33
CA ALA A 42 -6.86 22.23 -4.03
C ALA A 42 -8.37 22.43 -3.91
N TYR A 43 -8.82 23.42 -3.13
CA TYR A 43 -10.24 23.72 -2.99
C TYR A 43 -10.90 24.10 -4.34
N ASN A 44 -10.22 24.88 -5.16
CA ASN A 44 -10.73 25.35 -6.45
C ASN A 44 -10.79 24.28 -7.54
N GLU A 45 -9.95 23.25 -7.46
CA GLU A 45 -10.00 22.09 -8.37
C GLU A 45 -11.27 21.26 -8.16
N PHE A 46 -11.72 21.13 -6.90
CA PHE A 46 -12.88 20.31 -6.56
C PHE A 46 -14.23 21.05 -6.66
N LYS A 47 -14.25 22.37 -6.84
CA LYS A 47 -15.48 23.17 -6.79
C LYS A 47 -15.85 23.77 -8.16
N GLU A 48 -17.16 23.81 -8.43
CA GLU A 48 -17.70 24.49 -9.61
C GLU A 48 -17.34 25.98 -9.65
N LYS A 49 -17.38 26.59 -10.85
CA LYS A 49 -16.97 27.98 -11.11
C LYS A 49 -17.54 29.02 -10.12
N LYS A 50 -18.74 28.80 -9.56
CA LYS A 50 -19.41 29.73 -8.62
C LYS A 50 -18.83 29.75 -7.21
N PHE A 51 -18.08 28.72 -6.80
CA PHE A 51 -17.62 28.59 -5.42
C PHE A 51 -16.11 28.76 -5.26
N LYS A 52 -15.39 29.12 -6.34
CA LYS A 52 -13.94 29.30 -6.31
C LYS A 52 -13.54 30.41 -5.35
N ILE A 53 -12.51 30.14 -4.58
CA ILE A 53 -11.82 31.09 -3.73
C ILE A 53 -10.81 31.87 -4.60
N ASN A 54 -10.90 33.19 -4.59
CA ASN A 54 -9.91 34.05 -5.25
C ASN A 54 -8.72 34.26 -4.31
N ILE A 55 -7.53 33.79 -4.70
CA ILE A 55 -6.31 33.92 -3.87
C ILE A 55 -5.94 35.38 -3.56
N ASN A 56 -6.36 36.33 -4.40
CA ASN A 56 -6.10 37.75 -4.22
C ASN A 56 -7.20 38.46 -3.40
N ASN A 57 -8.18 37.72 -2.86
CA ASN A 57 -9.23 38.31 -2.02
C ASN A 57 -8.61 38.83 -0.71
N PRO A 58 -8.82 40.10 -0.32
CA PRO A 58 -8.33 40.62 0.96
C PRO A 58 -8.94 39.93 2.19
N ARG A 59 -10.06 39.20 2.03
CA ARG A 59 -10.69 38.32 3.03
C ARG A 59 -10.44 36.84 2.79
N ILE A 60 -9.38 36.50 2.06
CA ILE A 60 -9.02 35.11 1.72
C ILE A 60 -8.90 34.23 2.95
N CYS A 61 -8.39 34.78 4.05
CA CYS A 61 -8.19 34.06 5.30
C CYS A 61 -9.54 33.67 5.91
N GLU A 62 -10.42 34.64 6.08
CA GLU A 62 -11.79 34.42 6.58
C GLU A 62 -12.53 33.39 5.68
N GLU A 63 -12.40 33.49 4.35
CA GLU A 63 -12.99 32.51 3.42
C GLU A 63 -12.37 31.10 3.53
N LEU A 64 -11.05 30.99 3.73
CA LEU A 64 -10.34 29.73 3.93
C LEU A 64 -10.69 29.06 5.27
N TYR A 65 -11.04 29.86 6.28
CA TYR A 65 -11.52 29.35 7.56
C TYR A 65 -12.93 28.79 7.40
N ASP A 66 -13.86 29.59 6.87
CA ASP A 66 -15.27 29.25 6.72
C ASP A 66 -15.53 28.09 5.74
N LYS A 67 -14.87 28.09 4.57
CA LYS A 67 -15.20 27.15 3.48
C LYS A 67 -14.66 25.74 3.69
N TYR A 68 -13.76 25.53 4.64
CA TYR A 68 -13.11 24.24 4.86
C TYR A 68 -13.68 23.46 6.03
N ASN A 69 -14.87 23.81 6.48
CA ASN A 69 -15.53 23.18 7.61
C ASN A 69 -15.89 21.70 7.37
N ASN A 70 -15.88 21.20 6.11
CA ASN A 70 -16.20 19.80 5.84
C ASN A 70 -15.32 19.16 4.74
N SER A 71 -14.40 18.31 5.21
CA SER A 71 -13.86 17.11 4.54
C SER A 71 -13.05 17.25 3.24
N PHE A 72 -11.84 16.67 3.30
CA PHE A 72 -10.90 16.35 2.22
C PHE A 72 -10.22 17.55 1.53
N LYS A 73 -8.98 17.84 1.97
CA LYS A 73 -8.02 18.66 1.21
C LYS A 73 -6.91 17.75 0.70
N ALA A 74 -6.84 17.57 -0.62
CA ALA A 74 -5.69 16.96 -1.27
C ALA A 74 -4.74 18.07 -1.71
N ILE A 75 -3.61 18.17 -1.05
CA ILE A 75 -2.53 19.10 -1.38
C ILE A 75 -1.38 18.24 -1.89
N VAL A 76 -1.44 17.86 -3.17
CA VAL A 76 -0.55 16.86 -3.77
C VAL A 76 0.38 17.52 -4.78
N GLY A 77 1.66 17.15 -4.78
CA GLY A 77 2.61 17.57 -5.81
C GLY A 77 3.02 19.05 -5.71
N GLN A 78 2.87 19.69 -4.56
CA GLN A 78 3.05 21.15 -4.40
C GLN A 78 4.44 21.53 -3.91
N ASN A 79 5.36 20.56 -3.81
CA ASN A 79 6.74 20.79 -3.37
C ASN A 79 6.81 21.44 -1.97
N MET A 80 5.83 21.15 -1.12
CA MET A 80 5.67 21.75 0.20
C MET A 80 6.58 21.11 1.24
N SER A 81 7.22 21.90 2.10
CA SER A 81 7.98 21.37 3.24
C SER A 81 7.43 21.86 4.59
N ASP A 82 6.90 23.09 4.65
CA ASP A 82 6.34 23.68 5.85
C ASP A 82 4.82 23.49 5.94
N ILE A 83 4.40 22.64 6.88
CA ILE A 83 3.00 22.42 7.23
C ILE A 83 2.62 23.00 8.61
N SER A 84 3.44 23.91 9.16
CA SER A 84 3.18 24.56 10.47
C SER A 84 1.82 25.22 10.55
N PHE A 85 1.31 25.71 9.42
CA PHE A 85 0.00 26.33 9.30
C PHE A 85 -1.17 25.37 9.57
N LEU A 86 -0.96 24.05 9.45
CA LEU A 86 -1.99 23.06 9.71
C LEU A 86 -2.48 23.05 11.16
N LYS A 87 -1.68 23.57 12.11
CA LYS A 87 -2.09 23.64 13.52
C LYS A 87 -3.39 24.40 13.76
N TYR A 88 -3.80 25.24 12.82
CA TYR A 88 -5.03 26.03 12.90
C TYR A 88 -6.26 25.34 12.33
N PHE A 89 -6.12 24.14 11.76
CA PHE A 89 -7.22 23.42 11.12
C PHE A 89 -7.62 22.17 11.93
N ASP A 90 -7.77 22.32 13.25
CA ASP A 90 -8.04 21.23 14.19
C ASP A 90 -9.36 20.46 13.91
N TRP A 91 -10.24 21.03 13.09
CA TRP A 91 -11.46 20.42 12.61
C TRP A 91 -11.27 19.43 11.45
N LEU A 92 -10.06 19.33 10.87
CA LEU A 92 -9.82 18.44 9.73
C LEU A 92 -10.01 16.98 10.10
N THR A 93 -10.88 16.31 9.36
CA THR A 93 -11.13 14.87 9.50
C THR A 93 -10.36 14.02 8.49
N ARG A 94 -9.96 14.61 7.37
CA ARG A 94 -9.23 13.95 6.27
C ARG A 94 -8.22 14.93 5.64
N LEU A 95 -6.99 14.47 5.45
CA LEU A 95 -5.90 15.27 4.90
C LEU A 95 -5.03 14.41 3.99
N ASN A 96 -4.81 14.88 2.77
CA ASN A 96 -3.87 14.25 1.83
C ASN A 96 -2.78 15.28 1.49
N LEU A 97 -1.54 14.95 1.84
CA LEU A 97 -0.32 15.71 1.64
C LEU A 97 0.68 14.92 0.79
N ARG A 98 0.23 13.90 0.06
CA ARG A 98 1.07 13.02 -0.74
C ARG A 98 1.93 13.82 -1.72
N ASP A 99 3.14 13.32 -2.02
CA ASP A 99 4.01 13.88 -3.06
C ASP A 99 4.38 15.35 -2.78
N ASN A 100 4.98 15.59 -1.62
CA ASN A 100 5.56 16.87 -1.25
C ASN A 100 6.98 16.65 -0.72
N LYS A 101 7.51 17.59 0.07
CA LYS A 101 8.85 17.54 0.69
C LYS A 101 8.75 17.68 2.22
N ILE A 102 7.71 17.10 2.81
CA ILE A 102 7.40 17.27 4.24
C ILE A 102 8.21 16.27 5.07
N THR A 103 9.25 16.76 5.73
CA THR A 103 10.10 15.92 6.59
C THR A 103 9.75 16.00 8.08
N ASP A 104 9.13 17.10 8.52
CA ASP A 104 8.70 17.33 9.90
C ASP A 104 7.18 17.43 9.99
N ILE A 105 6.57 16.44 10.64
CA ILE A 105 5.13 16.36 10.84
C ILE A 105 4.66 16.75 12.25
N THR A 106 5.53 17.38 13.05
CA THR A 106 5.20 17.89 14.39
C THR A 106 3.90 18.72 14.43
N PRO A 107 3.57 19.56 13.42
CA PRO A 107 2.32 20.33 13.41
C PRO A 107 1.04 19.47 13.40
N LEU A 108 1.10 18.19 13.02
CA LEU A 108 -0.10 17.35 12.92
C LEU A 108 -0.71 17.00 14.28
N LYS A 109 0.03 17.15 15.39
CA LYS A 109 -0.48 16.87 16.75
C LYS A 109 -1.74 17.67 17.13
N TYR A 110 -1.97 18.81 16.47
CA TYR A 110 -3.13 19.68 16.73
C TYR A 110 -4.38 19.21 15.97
N LEU A 111 -4.25 18.32 14.99
CA LEU A 111 -5.36 17.84 14.15
C LEU A 111 -6.16 16.72 14.84
N THR A 112 -6.70 17.01 16.02
CA THR A 112 -7.28 16.00 16.93
C THR A 112 -8.52 15.28 16.39
N LYS A 113 -9.15 15.79 15.32
CA LYS A 113 -10.27 15.13 14.63
C LYS A 113 -9.86 14.31 13.40
N LEU A 114 -8.55 14.22 13.11
CA LEU A 114 -8.05 13.61 11.89
C LEU A 114 -8.18 12.09 11.92
N THR A 115 -8.94 11.56 10.96
CA THR A 115 -9.24 10.12 10.84
C THR A 115 -8.56 9.47 9.63
N LYS A 116 -8.20 10.27 8.61
CA LYS A 116 -7.53 9.79 7.40
C LYS A 116 -6.39 10.70 7.03
N LEU A 117 -5.20 10.15 6.88
CA LEU A 117 -3.98 10.89 6.56
C LEU A 117 -3.17 10.18 5.48
N ASP A 118 -2.87 10.88 4.38
CA ASP A 118 -1.90 10.43 3.38
C ASP A 118 -0.70 11.39 3.36
N LEU A 119 0.48 10.87 3.70
CA LEU A 119 1.79 11.49 3.71
C LEU A 119 2.76 10.72 2.79
N GLY A 120 2.27 9.84 1.91
CA GLY A 120 3.14 9.09 1.00
C GLY A 120 4.01 10.03 0.15
N LEU A 121 5.22 9.60 -0.23
CA LEU A 121 6.14 10.41 -1.03
C LEU A 121 6.53 11.75 -0.35
N ASN A 122 6.89 11.71 0.94
CA ASN A 122 7.36 12.88 1.70
C ASN A 122 8.65 12.65 2.51
N LYS A 123 9.09 11.38 2.69
CA LYS A 123 10.28 11.00 3.47
C LYS A 123 10.31 11.62 4.87
N VAL A 124 9.25 11.41 5.63
CA VAL A 124 9.10 11.94 7.00
C VAL A 124 10.20 11.40 7.91
N SER A 125 10.96 12.30 8.55
CA SER A 125 12.07 11.94 9.44
C SER A 125 11.90 12.47 10.87
N LYS A 126 10.91 13.35 11.10
CA LYS A 126 10.68 13.99 12.39
C LYS A 126 9.21 14.14 12.72
N GLY A 127 8.86 13.98 13.99
CA GLY A 127 7.53 14.28 14.52
C GLY A 127 6.54 13.12 14.46
N VAL A 128 6.98 11.88 14.21
CA VAL A 128 6.09 10.70 14.14
C VAL A 128 5.33 10.46 15.45
N GLU A 129 5.91 10.84 16.59
CA GLU A 129 5.24 10.85 17.90
C GLU A 129 3.98 11.73 17.94
N SER A 130 3.85 12.70 17.03
CA SER A 130 2.67 13.56 16.91
C SER A 130 1.43 12.81 16.42
N LEU A 131 1.60 11.62 15.86
CA LEU A 131 0.50 10.78 15.38
C LEU A 131 -0.14 9.92 16.48
N GLU A 132 0.55 9.69 17.61
CA GLU A 132 0.14 8.72 18.64
C GLU A 132 -1.29 8.94 19.17
N ASN A 133 -1.69 10.20 19.32
CA ASN A 133 -2.97 10.59 19.93
C ASN A 133 -4.04 10.97 18.91
N LEU A 134 -3.75 10.84 17.60
CA LEU A 134 -4.72 11.15 16.57
C LEU A 134 -5.67 9.96 16.38
N PRO A 135 -6.98 10.19 16.18
CA PRO A 135 -7.97 9.12 16.00
C PRO A 135 -7.94 8.54 14.56
N LEU A 136 -6.74 8.26 14.05
CA LEU A 136 -6.52 7.81 12.68
C LEU A 136 -7.08 6.40 12.48
N LYS A 137 -7.88 6.25 11.44
CA LYS A 137 -8.36 4.97 10.91
C LYS A 137 -7.60 4.54 9.67
N GLU A 138 -7.12 5.50 8.90
CA GLU A 138 -6.35 5.27 7.67
C GLU A 138 -5.09 6.13 7.67
N LEU A 139 -3.93 5.50 7.53
CA LEU A 139 -2.64 6.16 7.44
C LEU A 139 -1.86 5.61 6.26
N SER A 140 -1.42 6.49 5.37
CA SER A 140 -0.39 6.22 4.37
C SER A 140 0.79 7.14 4.69
N ILE A 141 1.98 6.61 4.92
CA ILE A 141 3.14 7.42 5.29
C ILE A 141 4.43 6.81 4.75
N ASP A 142 5.27 7.67 4.18
CA ASP A 142 6.65 7.38 3.80
C ASP A 142 7.56 8.02 4.86
N ILE A 143 8.29 7.18 5.59
CA ILE A 143 9.23 7.60 6.64
C ILE A 143 10.67 7.29 6.23
N THR A 144 11.65 7.77 6.98
CA THR A 144 13.04 7.34 6.75
C THR A 144 13.32 5.96 7.35
N ASN A 145 14.26 5.20 6.77
CA ASN A 145 14.62 3.84 7.20
C ASN A 145 15.03 3.73 8.68
N ASP A 146 15.58 4.80 9.25
CA ASP A 146 16.04 4.85 10.64
C ASP A 146 14.93 5.19 11.65
N THR A 147 13.74 5.57 11.17
CA THR A 147 12.60 5.93 12.00
C THR A 147 11.95 4.69 12.62
N ASP A 148 11.82 4.69 13.95
CA ASP A 148 11.22 3.61 14.74
C ASP A 148 9.68 3.68 14.70
N LEU A 149 9.04 2.54 14.44
CA LEU A 149 7.59 2.40 14.29
C LEU A 149 6.82 2.35 15.63
N LYS A 150 7.50 2.42 16.78
CA LYS A 150 6.86 2.39 18.12
C LYS A 150 5.71 3.39 18.29
N TYR A 151 5.79 4.55 17.65
CA TYR A 151 4.77 5.60 17.72
C TYR A 151 3.55 5.27 16.86
N ILE A 152 3.75 4.69 15.67
CA ILE A 152 2.67 4.19 14.82
C ILE A 152 1.95 3.03 15.52
N GLY A 153 2.70 2.14 16.18
CA GLY A 153 2.16 1.02 16.96
C GLY A 153 1.20 1.42 18.09
N LYS A 154 1.19 2.67 18.53
CA LYS A 154 0.27 3.16 19.57
C LYS A 154 -1.10 3.59 19.03
N ILE A 155 -1.26 3.73 17.71
CA ILE A 155 -2.48 4.25 17.08
C ILE A 155 -3.49 3.11 16.92
N LYS A 156 -4.05 2.63 18.03
CA LYS A 156 -4.92 1.44 18.08
C LYS A 156 -6.22 1.57 17.28
N THR A 157 -6.56 2.78 16.83
CA THR A 157 -7.74 3.04 15.98
C THR A 157 -7.51 2.71 14.51
N LEU A 158 -6.27 2.42 14.09
CA LEU A 158 -5.96 2.13 12.68
C LEU A 158 -6.65 0.87 12.19
N GLU A 159 -7.32 1.00 11.04
CA GLU A 159 -7.93 -0.08 10.28
C GLU A 159 -7.16 -0.34 8.98
N ASN A 160 -6.57 0.70 8.37
CA ASN A 160 -5.75 0.60 7.15
C ASN A 160 -4.42 1.34 7.32
N LEU A 161 -3.31 0.66 7.07
CA LEU A 161 -1.96 1.21 7.13
C LEU A 161 -1.18 0.89 5.85
N SER A 162 -0.66 1.93 5.20
CA SER A 162 0.37 1.84 4.17
C SER A 162 1.64 2.51 4.68
N LEU A 163 2.70 1.75 4.84
CA LEU A 163 3.98 2.23 5.37
C LEU A 163 5.07 1.95 4.35
N PHE A 164 5.78 3.01 3.98
CA PHE A 164 6.95 2.95 3.11
C PHE A 164 8.16 3.26 3.98
N TYR A 165 9.09 2.29 4.06
CA TYR A 165 10.32 2.33 4.86
C TYR A 165 10.11 2.37 6.38
N GLY A 166 11.18 2.18 7.13
CA GLY A 166 11.19 2.18 8.60
C GLY A 166 11.84 0.95 9.21
N LYS A 167 12.01 0.95 10.54
CA LYS A 167 12.57 -0.17 11.31
C LYS A 167 11.67 -0.59 12.47
N ASN A 168 11.90 -1.79 13.01
CA ASN A 168 11.20 -2.34 14.19
C ASN A 168 9.70 -2.59 13.95
N VAL A 169 9.40 -3.46 12.98
CA VAL A 169 8.02 -3.82 12.58
C VAL A 169 7.22 -4.47 13.71
N HIS A 170 7.86 -5.14 14.68
CA HIS A 170 7.18 -5.69 15.86
C HIS A 170 6.35 -4.65 16.64
N ALA A 171 6.69 -3.37 16.54
CA ALA A 171 5.88 -2.30 17.11
C ALA A 171 4.42 -2.31 16.59
N LEU A 172 4.20 -2.77 15.36
CA LEU A 172 2.89 -2.81 14.71
C LEU A 172 1.95 -3.87 15.30
N ASN A 173 2.44 -4.85 16.04
CA ASN A 173 1.63 -5.93 16.63
C ASN A 173 0.54 -5.45 17.60
N ASN A 174 0.65 -4.22 18.08
CA ASN A 174 -0.37 -3.59 18.92
C ASN A 174 -1.60 -3.09 18.14
N LEU A 175 -1.56 -3.09 16.81
CA LEU A 175 -2.62 -2.59 15.93
C LEU A 175 -3.72 -3.66 15.71
N ILE A 176 -4.36 -4.09 16.80
CA ILE A 176 -5.30 -5.21 16.81
C ILE A 176 -6.56 -5.04 15.94
N ASN A 177 -6.89 -3.80 15.55
CA ASN A 177 -8.02 -3.47 14.67
C ASN A 177 -7.64 -3.37 13.19
N LEU A 178 -6.36 -3.58 12.86
CA LEU A 178 -5.85 -3.40 11.52
C LEU A 178 -6.37 -4.50 10.59
N LYS A 179 -7.05 -4.09 9.52
CA LYS A 179 -7.65 -4.95 8.49
C LYS A 179 -6.82 -4.99 7.22
N LYS A 180 -6.13 -3.90 6.89
CA LYS A 180 -5.29 -3.80 5.70
C LYS A 180 -3.92 -3.25 6.04
N LEU A 181 -2.89 -3.95 5.61
CA LEU A 181 -1.50 -3.59 5.82
C LEU A 181 -0.73 -3.68 4.51
N THR A 182 -0.13 -2.57 4.10
CA THR A 182 0.83 -2.51 2.98
C THR A 182 2.17 -2.05 3.51
N LEU A 183 3.22 -2.83 3.26
CA LEU A 183 4.57 -2.55 3.73
C LEU A 183 5.54 -2.60 2.57
N LEU A 184 6.28 -1.51 2.37
CA LEU A 184 7.29 -1.36 1.33
C LEU A 184 8.66 -1.13 1.96
N SER A 185 9.64 -1.98 1.65
CA SER A 185 11.04 -1.80 2.05
C SER A 185 11.25 -1.55 3.56
N VAL A 186 10.52 -2.27 4.43
CA VAL A 186 10.65 -2.21 5.90
C VAL A 186 11.50 -3.35 6.48
N ASN A 187 12.16 -4.13 5.61
CA ASN A 187 13.06 -5.22 5.96
C ASN A 187 12.43 -6.34 6.84
N ILE A 188 11.17 -6.69 6.57
CA ILE A 188 10.58 -7.90 7.19
C ILE A 188 11.24 -9.14 6.63
N GLN A 189 11.64 -10.05 7.53
CA GLN A 189 12.24 -11.33 7.18
C GLN A 189 11.35 -12.53 7.50
N SER A 190 10.36 -12.35 8.39
CA SER A 190 9.39 -13.40 8.75
C SER A 190 7.99 -12.84 8.96
N LEU A 191 6.97 -13.58 8.55
CA LEU A 191 5.57 -13.22 8.85
C LEU A 191 5.25 -13.37 10.35
N CYS A 192 6.04 -14.15 11.09
CA CYS A 192 5.89 -14.29 12.54
C CYS A 192 6.03 -12.94 13.26
N ASP A 193 6.75 -11.98 12.66
CA ASP A 193 6.91 -10.63 13.19
C ASP A 193 5.58 -9.88 13.30
N LEU A 194 4.58 -10.28 12.51
CA LEU A 194 3.26 -9.68 12.37
C LEU A 194 2.12 -10.53 12.94
N LYS A 195 2.43 -11.67 13.58
CA LYS A 195 1.43 -12.69 13.96
C LYS A 195 0.31 -12.19 14.86
N ASP A 196 0.51 -11.11 15.62
CA ASP A 196 -0.50 -10.60 16.55
C ASP A 196 -1.59 -9.75 15.86
N LEU A 197 -1.45 -9.49 14.55
CA LEU A 197 -2.44 -8.78 13.74
C LEU A 197 -3.65 -9.67 13.37
N GLN A 198 -4.38 -10.11 14.38
CA GLN A 198 -5.44 -11.12 14.26
C GLN A 198 -6.66 -10.66 13.44
N SER A 199 -6.88 -9.35 13.28
CA SER A 199 -7.96 -8.79 12.45
C SER A 199 -7.56 -8.60 10.98
N LEU A 200 -6.33 -8.94 10.59
CA LEU A 200 -5.80 -8.61 9.27
C LEU A 200 -6.49 -9.42 8.18
N GLU A 201 -7.07 -8.72 7.21
CA GLU A 201 -7.78 -9.31 6.08
C GLU A 201 -6.97 -9.22 4.78
N GLN A 202 -6.12 -8.21 4.65
CA GLN A 202 -5.28 -7.98 3.47
C GLN A 202 -3.86 -7.58 3.87
N LEU A 203 -2.88 -8.33 3.37
CA LEU A 203 -1.46 -8.06 3.56
C LEU A 203 -0.79 -7.90 2.20
N THR A 204 -0.11 -6.77 2.00
CA THR A 204 0.74 -6.52 0.84
C THR A 204 2.17 -6.24 1.32
N LEU A 205 3.12 -7.06 0.91
CA LEU A 205 4.54 -6.89 1.16
C LEU A 205 5.25 -6.64 -0.15
N PHE A 206 5.99 -5.55 -0.26
CA PHE A 206 6.71 -5.18 -1.46
C PHE A 206 8.15 -4.85 -1.09
N ASP A 207 9.11 -5.44 -1.81
CA ASP A 207 10.53 -5.15 -1.63
C ASP A 207 11.02 -5.40 -0.20
N ASN A 208 10.58 -6.51 0.39
CA ASN A 208 11.02 -6.96 1.71
C ASN A 208 11.94 -8.17 1.57
N ASN A 209 12.82 -8.38 2.55
CA ASN A 209 13.74 -9.51 2.57
C ASN A 209 13.10 -10.77 3.19
N LEU A 210 11.83 -11.02 2.89
CA LEU A 210 11.07 -12.16 3.41
C LEU A 210 11.59 -13.45 2.77
N THR A 211 12.09 -14.38 3.59
CA THR A 211 12.73 -15.63 3.10
C THR A 211 11.81 -16.84 3.15
N SER A 212 10.78 -16.82 4.01
CA SER A 212 9.81 -17.91 4.17
C SER A 212 8.38 -17.40 4.39
N LEU A 213 7.41 -18.29 4.21
CA LEU A 213 5.99 -18.07 4.51
C LEU A 213 5.58 -18.74 5.83
N GLU A 214 6.52 -19.09 6.71
CA GLU A 214 6.20 -19.61 8.04
C GLU A 214 5.33 -18.61 8.83
N CYS A 215 4.53 -19.13 9.76
CA CYS A 215 3.49 -18.39 10.49
C CYS A 215 2.32 -17.85 9.65
N ILE A 216 2.20 -18.19 8.36
CA ILE A 216 1.04 -17.75 7.56
C ILE A 216 -0.30 -18.27 8.10
N ASP A 217 -0.28 -19.43 8.75
CA ASP A 217 -1.39 -20.06 9.46
C ASP A 217 -1.84 -19.27 10.71
N GLN A 218 -1.02 -18.35 11.21
CA GLN A 218 -1.32 -17.51 12.37
C GLN A 218 -2.26 -16.33 12.05
N PHE A 219 -2.65 -16.17 10.78
CA PHE A 219 -3.56 -15.10 10.32
C PHE A 219 -4.94 -15.66 9.96
N PRO A 220 -5.83 -15.88 10.95
CA PRO A 220 -7.11 -16.58 10.73
C PRO A 220 -8.08 -15.82 9.82
N ASN A 221 -7.91 -14.51 9.68
CA ASN A 221 -8.79 -13.65 8.88
C ASN A 221 -8.19 -13.20 7.53
N LEU A 222 -6.95 -13.61 7.22
CA LEU A 222 -6.24 -13.11 6.04
C LEU A 222 -6.79 -13.71 4.75
N LYS A 223 -7.52 -12.90 3.99
CA LYS A 223 -8.17 -13.31 2.74
C LYS A 223 -7.29 -13.06 1.53
N LYS A 224 -6.46 -12.01 1.57
CA LYS A 224 -5.64 -11.57 0.43
C LYS A 224 -4.20 -11.36 0.86
N LEU A 225 -3.30 -12.11 0.23
CA LEU A 225 -1.87 -11.96 0.40
C LEU A 225 -1.25 -11.54 -0.93
N ARG A 226 -0.53 -10.42 -0.93
CA ARG A 226 0.33 -10.00 -2.03
C ARG A 226 1.77 -9.90 -1.56
N ILE A 227 2.69 -10.57 -2.25
CA ILE A 227 4.13 -10.47 -1.98
C ILE A 227 4.84 -10.13 -3.27
N GLU A 228 5.74 -9.17 -3.25
CA GLU A 228 6.50 -8.77 -4.41
C GLU A 228 7.95 -8.49 -4.05
N ARG A 229 8.88 -8.98 -4.89
CA ARG A 229 10.33 -8.84 -4.69
C ARG A 229 10.77 -9.31 -3.30
N SER A 230 10.62 -10.61 -3.07
CA SER A 230 11.17 -11.30 -1.91
C SER A 230 11.82 -12.62 -2.33
N PRO A 231 12.92 -13.06 -1.69
CA PRO A 231 13.67 -14.26 -2.09
C PRO A 231 12.99 -15.59 -1.71
N ILE A 232 11.66 -15.65 -1.73
CA ILE A 232 10.90 -16.85 -1.37
C ILE A 232 10.91 -17.83 -2.54
N THR A 233 11.28 -19.07 -2.26
CA THR A 233 11.27 -20.19 -3.22
C THR A 233 10.24 -21.26 -2.86
N ASP A 234 9.99 -21.46 -1.57
CA ASP A 234 9.11 -22.51 -1.05
C ASP A 234 7.72 -21.96 -0.66
N LEU A 235 6.69 -22.52 -1.28
CA LEU A 235 5.28 -22.21 -1.02
C LEU A 235 4.59 -23.23 -0.10
N THR A 236 5.31 -24.26 0.37
CA THR A 236 4.75 -25.34 1.21
C THR A 236 3.98 -24.83 2.43
N PRO A 237 4.40 -23.78 3.16
CA PRO A 237 3.64 -23.28 4.32
C PRO A 237 2.19 -22.86 3.99
N LEU A 238 1.90 -22.47 2.75
CA LEU A 238 0.56 -22.04 2.34
C LEU A 238 -0.50 -23.14 2.41
N ILE A 239 -0.12 -24.42 2.45
CA ILE A 239 -1.09 -25.53 2.59
C ILE A 239 -1.90 -25.45 3.89
N HIS A 240 -1.39 -24.72 4.89
CA HIS A 240 -2.03 -24.51 6.19
C HIS A 240 -2.80 -23.18 6.26
N ALA A 241 -2.72 -22.33 5.23
CA ALA A 241 -3.36 -21.02 5.18
C ALA A 241 -4.81 -21.11 4.68
N ASP A 242 -5.67 -21.78 5.45
CA ASP A 242 -7.08 -22.03 5.08
C ASP A 242 -7.90 -20.73 4.90
N SER A 243 -7.44 -19.58 5.43
CA SER A 243 -8.11 -18.29 5.32
C SER A 243 -7.93 -17.59 3.95
N ILE A 244 -6.85 -17.90 3.24
CA ILE A 244 -6.45 -17.20 2.01
C ILE A 244 -7.33 -17.59 0.83
N LYS A 245 -7.83 -16.56 0.14
CA LYS A 245 -8.65 -16.67 -1.08
C LYS A 245 -7.94 -16.11 -2.31
N GLU A 246 -7.08 -15.12 -2.12
CA GLU A 246 -6.30 -14.49 -3.19
C GLU A 246 -4.82 -14.48 -2.80
N PHE A 247 -3.97 -15.12 -3.61
CA PHE A 247 -2.53 -15.07 -3.44
C PHE A 247 -1.85 -14.53 -4.70
N HIS A 248 -1.29 -13.33 -4.59
CA HIS A 248 -0.60 -12.67 -5.69
C HIS A 248 0.89 -12.57 -5.38
N PHE A 249 1.74 -13.05 -6.28
CA PHE A 249 3.18 -13.08 -6.03
C PHE A 249 4.00 -12.69 -7.27
N TYR A 250 4.84 -11.68 -7.14
CA TYR A 250 5.56 -11.11 -8.28
C TYR A 250 7.06 -11.01 -7.98
N GLU A 251 7.90 -11.26 -8.98
CA GLU A 251 9.35 -11.11 -8.81
C GLU A 251 9.90 -11.96 -7.65
N MET A 252 9.40 -13.19 -7.54
CA MET A 252 9.83 -14.18 -6.55
C MET A 252 10.41 -15.40 -7.27
N PRO A 253 11.55 -15.95 -6.81
CA PRO A 253 12.24 -17.07 -7.47
C PRO A 253 11.54 -18.43 -7.27
N VAL A 254 10.21 -18.45 -7.14
CA VAL A 254 9.39 -19.66 -7.00
C VAL A 254 9.49 -20.51 -8.27
N GLU A 255 9.71 -21.80 -8.08
CA GLU A 255 9.76 -22.82 -9.15
C GLU A 255 8.58 -23.80 -9.04
N ASP A 256 8.25 -24.23 -7.83
CA ASP A 256 7.16 -25.17 -7.56
C ASP A 256 5.91 -24.47 -7.02
N ILE A 257 4.77 -24.73 -7.68
CA ILE A 257 3.44 -24.26 -7.30
C ILE A 257 2.49 -25.39 -6.91
N SER A 258 3.01 -26.63 -6.76
CA SER A 258 2.24 -27.75 -6.24
C SER A 258 1.55 -27.50 -4.90
N PRO A 259 2.10 -26.69 -3.96
CA PRO A 259 1.39 -26.34 -2.74
C PRO A 259 0.06 -25.61 -2.97
N LEU A 260 -0.02 -24.77 -4.01
CA LEU A 260 -1.23 -23.98 -4.30
C LEU A 260 -2.41 -24.87 -4.71
N ALA A 261 -2.15 -26.01 -5.33
CA ALA A 261 -3.18 -26.98 -5.71
C ALA A 261 -3.87 -27.62 -4.49
N LYS A 262 -3.18 -27.65 -3.35
CA LYS A 262 -3.65 -28.26 -2.10
C LYS A 262 -4.43 -27.28 -1.22
N MET A 263 -4.40 -25.98 -1.52
CA MET A 263 -5.12 -24.97 -0.74
C MET A 263 -6.63 -25.10 -0.99
N LYS A 264 -7.42 -25.25 0.08
CA LYS A 264 -8.85 -25.56 -0.02
C LYS A 264 -9.72 -24.38 -0.49
N ASN A 265 -9.32 -23.17 -0.13
CA ASN A 265 -10.13 -21.96 -0.28
C ASN A 265 -9.54 -20.93 -1.26
N LEU A 266 -8.40 -21.25 -1.89
CA LEU A 266 -7.71 -20.37 -2.82
C LEU A 266 -8.49 -20.28 -4.14
N ARG A 267 -8.93 -19.07 -4.50
CA ARG A 267 -9.78 -18.82 -5.68
C ARG A 267 -9.04 -18.10 -6.80
N SER A 268 -8.13 -17.19 -6.45
CA SER A 268 -7.38 -16.38 -7.41
C SER A 268 -5.90 -16.44 -7.12
N VAL A 269 -5.13 -16.67 -8.18
CA VAL A 269 -3.67 -16.66 -8.14
C VAL A 269 -3.18 -15.81 -9.31
N LEU A 270 -2.35 -14.81 -9.01
CA LEU A 270 -1.67 -14.01 -10.02
C LEU A 270 -0.17 -14.00 -9.74
N PHE A 271 0.63 -14.31 -10.73
CA PHE A 271 2.08 -14.20 -10.61
C PHE A 271 2.73 -13.76 -11.90
N SER A 272 3.89 -13.13 -11.78
CA SER A 272 4.75 -12.79 -12.90
C SER A 272 6.20 -12.69 -12.46
N LYS A 273 7.12 -12.81 -13.43
CA LYS A 273 8.57 -12.77 -13.18
C LYS A 273 9.01 -13.77 -12.11
N THR A 274 8.59 -15.03 -12.27
CA THR A 274 8.98 -16.16 -11.42
C THR A 274 9.87 -17.13 -12.19
N LYS A 275 10.27 -18.24 -11.57
CA LYS A 275 10.98 -19.35 -12.23
C LYS A 275 10.07 -20.54 -12.56
N ILE A 276 8.76 -20.37 -12.45
CA ILE A 276 7.77 -21.42 -12.73
C ILE A 276 7.84 -21.81 -14.20
N LYS A 277 8.05 -23.10 -14.45
CA LYS A 277 8.13 -23.68 -15.80
C LYS A 277 6.85 -24.41 -16.24
N TYR A 278 6.00 -24.83 -15.32
CA TYR A 278 4.83 -25.64 -15.62
C TYR A 278 3.64 -25.24 -14.76
N LEU A 279 2.46 -25.17 -15.36
CA LEU A 279 1.21 -24.84 -14.68
C LEU A 279 0.34 -26.08 -14.41
N SER A 280 0.85 -27.28 -14.71
CA SER A 280 0.14 -28.53 -14.45
C SER A 280 -0.39 -28.67 -13.03
N PRO A 281 0.32 -28.24 -11.95
CA PRO A 281 -0.23 -28.40 -10.60
C PRO A 281 -1.52 -27.61 -10.39
N LEU A 282 -1.67 -26.44 -11.03
CA LEU A 282 -2.89 -25.64 -10.87
C LEU A 282 -4.11 -26.27 -11.55
N LYS A 283 -3.92 -27.14 -12.56
CA LYS A 283 -5.01 -27.90 -13.18
C LYS A 283 -5.64 -28.92 -12.23
N GLU A 284 -4.88 -29.36 -11.22
CA GLU A 284 -5.32 -30.31 -10.21
C GLU A 284 -6.03 -29.61 -9.03
N SER A 285 -5.98 -28.26 -8.98
CA SER A 285 -6.67 -27.49 -7.95
C SER A 285 -8.18 -27.61 -8.10
N LYS A 286 -8.87 -27.91 -7.00
CA LYS A 286 -10.33 -27.95 -6.93
C LYS A 286 -10.96 -26.60 -6.55
N SER A 287 -10.15 -25.64 -6.12
CA SER A 287 -10.63 -24.38 -5.53
C SER A 287 -10.42 -23.17 -6.43
N ILE A 288 -9.42 -23.20 -7.31
CA ILE A 288 -9.09 -22.07 -8.18
C ILE A 288 -10.05 -22.07 -9.37
N GLU A 289 -10.89 -21.03 -9.44
CA GLU A 289 -11.79 -20.80 -10.57
C GLU A 289 -11.05 -20.03 -11.66
N PHE A 290 -10.45 -20.75 -12.61
CA PHE A 290 -9.97 -20.12 -13.84
C PHE A 290 -11.18 -19.81 -14.73
N ALA A 291 -11.44 -18.53 -15.02
CA ALA A 291 -12.45 -18.17 -16.01
C ALA A 291 -12.13 -18.93 -17.31
N GLU A 292 -13.12 -19.57 -17.93
CA GLU A 292 -12.93 -20.45 -19.10
C GLU A 292 -12.14 -19.79 -20.23
N ASP A 293 -12.31 -18.47 -20.42
CA ASP A 293 -11.61 -17.66 -21.42
C ASP A 293 -10.14 -17.30 -21.03
N THR A 294 -9.80 -17.40 -19.74
CA THR A 294 -8.44 -17.19 -19.22
C THR A 294 -7.61 -18.46 -19.11
N ARG A 295 -8.25 -19.65 -19.15
CA ARG A 295 -7.56 -20.96 -19.11
C ARG A 295 -6.59 -21.12 -20.28
N GLU A 296 -6.98 -20.70 -21.48
CA GLU A 296 -6.12 -20.78 -22.66
C GLU A 296 -5.25 -19.52 -22.79
N LYS A 297 -5.80 -18.32 -22.62
CA LYS A 297 -5.08 -17.08 -22.91
C LYS A 297 -3.95 -16.75 -21.92
N PHE A 298 -4.15 -16.98 -20.62
CA PHE A 298 -3.12 -16.70 -19.59
C PHE A 298 -1.99 -17.73 -19.65
N ILE A 299 -2.35 -19.00 -19.90
CA ILE A 299 -1.39 -20.08 -20.14
C ILE A 299 -0.61 -19.79 -21.45
N GLU A 300 -1.29 -19.47 -22.55
CA GLU A 300 -0.67 -19.15 -23.84
C GLU A 300 0.22 -17.90 -23.78
N GLU A 301 -0.19 -16.78 -23.16
CA GLU A 301 0.65 -15.58 -23.05
C GLU A 301 1.87 -15.81 -22.15
N TYR A 302 1.73 -16.56 -21.06
CA TYR A 302 2.82 -16.87 -20.14
C TYR A 302 3.83 -17.85 -20.77
N PHE A 303 3.34 -18.83 -21.55
CA PHE A 303 4.18 -19.81 -22.25
C PHE A 303 4.71 -19.33 -23.61
N ASN A 304 4.09 -18.35 -24.26
CA ASN A 304 4.55 -17.81 -25.55
C ASN A 304 5.88 -17.04 -25.47
N ARG A 305 6.44 -16.81 -24.28
CA ARG A 305 7.80 -16.25 -24.15
C ARG A 305 8.91 -17.30 -24.14
N THR A 306 8.59 -18.60 -24.03
CA THR A 306 9.63 -19.66 -24.00
C THR A 306 9.26 -20.98 -24.68
N LEU A 307 8.07 -21.10 -25.30
CA LEU A 307 7.67 -22.26 -26.12
C LEU A 307 7.52 -21.95 -27.62
N ALA A 308 8.12 -20.86 -28.10
CA ALA A 308 8.13 -20.52 -29.53
C ALA A 308 8.86 -21.55 -30.42
N HIS A 309 9.53 -22.56 -29.87
CA HIS A 309 10.24 -23.55 -30.66
C HIS A 309 9.82 -24.97 -30.28
N CYS A 310 8.87 -25.47 -31.08
CA CYS A 310 8.46 -26.87 -31.26
C CYS A 310 7.28 -27.39 -30.43
N SER A 311 6.06 -27.02 -30.83
CA SER A 311 4.89 -27.90 -30.67
C SER A 311 4.03 -27.77 -31.92
N PRO A 312 3.60 -28.88 -32.54
CA PRO A 312 2.71 -28.83 -33.70
C PRO A 312 1.40 -28.14 -33.29
N LYS A 313 1.03 -27.07 -33.99
CA LYS A 313 -0.10 -26.20 -33.67
C LYS A 313 -1.45 -26.80 -34.06
N SER A 314 -1.47 -27.98 -34.68
CA SER A 314 -2.68 -28.68 -35.09
C SER A 314 -2.48 -30.19 -35.25
N MET A 315 -3.59 -30.94 -35.22
CA MET A 315 -3.59 -32.39 -35.53
C MET A 315 -3.12 -32.71 -36.96
N LYS A 316 -3.18 -31.74 -37.87
CA LYS A 316 -2.63 -31.86 -39.23
C LYS A 316 -1.10 -31.87 -39.20
N GLU A 317 -0.48 -31.01 -38.40
CA GLU A 317 0.98 -30.96 -38.25
C GLU A 317 1.55 -32.21 -37.55
N VAL A 318 0.76 -32.84 -36.67
CA VAL A 318 1.07 -34.15 -36.09
C VAL A 318 1.10 -35.24 -37.18
N ARG A 319 0.09 -35.26 -38.07
CA ARG A 319 0.02 -36.21 -39.19
C ARG A 319 1.10 -35.98 -40.24
N GLU A 320 1.59 -34.76 -40.37
CA GLU A 320 2.66 -34.36 -41.29
C GLU A 320 4.08 -34.49 -40.71
N GLY A 321 4.26 -35.05 -39.49
CA GLY A 321 5.58 -35.40 -38.95
C GLY A 321 6.41 -34.22 -38.41
N LYS A 322 5.80 -33.06 -38.14
CA LYS A 322 6.48 -31.85 -37.65
C LYS A 322 6.76 -31.87 -36.13
N SER A 323 7.30 -32.97 -35.60
CA SER A 323 7.73 -33.13 -34.20
C SER A 323 9.25 -32.93 -34.05
N CYS A 324 9.68 -32.27 -32.96
CA CYS A 324 11.10 -31.96 -32.67
C CYS A 324 11.80 -32.99 -31.80
N PHE A 325 11.17 -34.14 -31.57
CA PHE A 325 11.73 -35.27 -30.83
C PHE A 325 11.86 -36.50 -31.74
N GLU A 326 12.90 -37.29 -31.51
CA GLU A 326 13.03 -38.65 -32.06
C GLU A 326 12.01 -39.58 -31.36
N LYS A 327 11.78 -40.78 -31.93
CA LYS A 327 10.80 -41.74 -31.38
C LYS A 327 11.11 -42.20 -29.95
N ASP A 328 12.36 -42.09 -29.52
CA ASP A 328 12.85 -42.45 -28.19
C ASP A 328 12.74 -41.31 -27.15
N GLY A 329 12.16 -40.17 -27.55
CA GLY A 329 11.99 -39.00 -26.68
C GLY A 329 13.21 -38.07 -26.60
N THR A 330 14.30 -38.37 -27.31
CA THR A 330 15.46 -37.48 -27.39
C THR A 330 15.21 -36.33 -28.38
N LEU A 331 15.89 -35.19 -28.18
CA LEU A 331 15.72 -34.02 -29.04
C LEU A 331 16.35 -34.26 -30.42
N LYS A 332 15.65 -33.92 -31.51
CA LYS A 332 16.25 -34.00 -32.85
C LYS A 332 17.50 -33.13 -32.95
N PRO A 333 18.64 -33.64 -33.45
CA PRO A 333 19.84 -32.84 -33.72
C PRO A 333 19.53 -31.60 -34.57
N PHE A 334 20.26 -30.49 -34.36
CA PHE A 334 19.99 -29.20 -35.02
C PHE A 334 19.89 -29.30 -36.55
N TYR A 335 20.75 -30.09 -37.21
CA TYR A 335 20.73 -30.26 -38.66
C TYR A 335 19.45 -30.93 -39.18
N LYS A 336 18.87 -31.91 -38.45
CA LYS A 336 17.59 -32.53 -38.82
C LYS A 336 16.42 -31.55 -38.67
N ARG A 337 16.47 -30.71 -37.62
CA ARG A 337 15.49 -29.62 -37.41
C ARG A 337 15.56 -28.58 -38.54
N TRP A 338 16.76 -28.24 -39.01
CA TRP A 338 16.98 -27.26 -40.09
C TRP A 338 16.54 -27.79 -41.47
N LEU A 339 16.72 -29.09 -41.74
CA LEU A 339 16.35 -29.73 -42.99
C LEU A 339 14.89 -30.22 -43.06
N GLY A 340 14.13 -30.10 -41.96
CA GLY A 340 12.74 -30.57 -41.91
C GLY A 340 12.56 -32.09 -41.95
N LEU A 341 13.57 -32.84 -41.46
CA LEU A 341 13.65 -34.31 -41.50
C LEU A 341 13.17 -34.97 -40.20
#